data_AF-A0AA90TS49-F1
#
_entry.id   AF-A0AA90TS49-F1
#
_cell.length_a   1.000
_cell.length_b   1.000
_cell.length_c   1.000
_cell.angle_alpha   90.00
_cell.angle_beta   90.00
_cell.angle_gamma   90.00
#
_symmetry.space_group_name_H-M   'P 1'
#
loop_
_entity.id
_entity.type
_entity.pdbx_description
1 polymer ?
#
loop_
_entity_poly.entity_id
_entity_poly.type
_entity_poly.pdbx_seq_one_letter_code
_entity_poly.pdbx_strand_id
1 'polypeptide(L)'
;MAWKIGAALAVAAAVAAAAAGYRSHVWHAGYDAAVSDRAARDLGAVVARVQDNAVLSTQQHTINVGITKAKNEELAPVAAVIATRRVRVGHAICSGPAAPAKAESASGGDRADPPGRLVSESVERNFRALTLAVEQDLATGRACQAFIEANGLVP
;
A
#
# COMPACT_ATOMS: atom_id res chain seq x y z
N MET A 1 -66.15 -53.43 14.99
CA MET A 1 -65.12 -53.35 13.93
C MET A 1 -64.37 -52.02 13.91
N ALA A 2 -64.99 -50.88 14.26
CA ALA A 2 -64.37 -49.55 14.24
C ALA A 2 -63.06 -49.39 15.04
N TRP A 3 -62.94 -50.01 16.23
CA TRP A 3 -61.71 -49.96 17.05
C TRP A 3 -60.46 -50.54 16.36
N LYS A 4 -60.65 -51.59 15.54
CA LYS A 4 -59.54 -52.23 14.80
C LYS A 4 -59.01 -51.31 13.70
N ILE A 5 -59.89 -50.51 13.09
CA ILE A 5 -59.54 -49.53 12.05
C ILE A 5 -58.79 -48.35 12.68
N GLY A 6 -59.26 -47.85 13.84
CA GLY A 6 -58.56 -46.81 14.59
C GLY A 6 -57.15 -47.23 15.05
N ALA A 7 -57.01 -48.47 15.54
CA ALA A 7 -55.70 -49.02 15.91
C ALA A 7 -54.76 -49.16 14.68
N ALA A 8 -55.27 -49.63 13.55
CA ALA A 8 -54.49 -49.73 12.32
C ALA A 8 -54.01 -48.37 11.80
N LEU A 9 -54.86 -47.33 11.87
CA LEU A 9 -54.49 -45.96 11.50
C LEU A 9 -53.44 -45.37 12.46
N ALA A 10 -53.56 -45.62 13.78
CA ALA A 10 -52.57 -45.17 14.76
C ALA A 10 -51.19 -45.81 14.51
N VAL A 11 -51.15 -47.11 14.21
CA VAL A 11 -49.91 -47.81 13.86
C VAL A 11 -49.34 -47.26 12.56
N ALA A 12 -50.16 -47.05 11.53
CA ALA A 12 -49.70 -46.48 10.26
C ALA A 12 -49.12 -45.05 10.44
N ALA A 13 -49.76 -44.22 11.26
CA ALA A 13 -49.29 -42.88 11.57
C ALA A 13 -47.95 -42.91 12.36
N ALA A 14 -47.81 -43.82 13.32
CA ALA A 14 -46.57 -43.99 14.08
C ALA A 14 -45.41 -44.44 13.18
N VAL A 15 -45.66 -45.37 12.25
CA VAL A 15 -44.66 -45.83 11.27
C VAL A 15 -44.27 -44.69 10.32
N ALA A 16 -45.23 -43.90 9.85
CA ALA A 16 -44.96 -42.75 8.98
C ALA A 16 -44.13 -41.67 9.70
N ALA A 17 -44.45 -41.37 10.96
CA ALA A 17 -43.68 -40.42 11.78
C ALA A 17 -42.25 -40.90 12.04
N ALA A 18 -42.06 -42.19 12.35
CA ALA A 18 -40.75 -42.79 12.54
C ALA A 18 -39.91 -42.75 11.24
N ALA A 19 -40.52 -43.06 10.10
CA ALA A 19 -39.85 -42.99 8.79
C ALA A 19 -39.45 -41.56 8.42
N ALA A 20 -40.30 -40.57 8.71
CA ALA A 20 -39.99 -39.16 8.48
C ALA A 20 -38.85 -38.67 9.39
N GLY A 21 -38.87 -39.03 10.67
CA GLY A 21 -37.81 -38.73 11.63
C GLY A 21 -36.47 -39.34 11.23
N TYR A 22 -36.47 -40.60 10.80
CA TYR A 22 -35.25 -41.28 10.32
C TYR A 22 -34.68 -40.61 9.06
N ARG A 23 -35.53 -40.26 8.07
CA ARG A 23 -35.09 -39.55 6.86
C ARG A 23 -34.48 -38.19 7.18
N SER A 24 -35.11 -37.44 8.09
CA SER A 24 -34.60 -36.15 8.55
C SER A 24 -33.22 -36.31 9.21
N HIS A 25 -33.09 -37.26 10.12
CA HIS A 25 -31.81 -37.54 10.80
C HIS A 25 -30.70 -37.91 9.81
N VAL A 26 -30.97 -38.81 8.85
CA VAL A 26 -30.00 -39.20 7.82
C VAL A 26 -29.60 -38.01 6.95
N TRP A 27 -30.56 -37.15 6.60
CA TRP A 27 -30.28 -35.93 5.83
C TRP A 27 -29.37 -34.98 6.61
N HIS A 28 -29.67 -34.70 7.88
CA HIS A 28 -28.87 -33.83 8.73
C HIS A 28 -27.45 -34.39 8.93
N ALA A 29 -27.33 -35.68 9.21
CA ALA A 29 -26.01 -36.33 9.34
C ALA A 29 -25.18 -36.25 8.06
N GLY A 30 -25.80 -36.46 6.88
CA GLY A 30 -25.12 -36.33 5.60
C GLY A 30 -24.74 -34.88 5.26
N TYR A 31 -25.60 -33.93 5.60
CA TYR A 31 -25.32 -32.50 5.46
C TYR A 31 -24.15 -32.07 6.33
N ASP A 32 -24.16 -32.44 7.62
CA ASP A 32 -23.12 -32.09 8.57
C ASP A 32 -21.76 -32.69 8.17
N ALA A 33 -21.75 -33.95 7.71
CA ALA A 33 -20.55 -34.59 7.15
C ALA A 33 -20.02 -33.85 5.92
N ALA A 34 -20.89 -33.45 5.00
CA ALA A 34 -20.49 -32.70 3.81
C ALA A 34 -19.95 -31.30 4.16
N VAL A 35 -20.51 -30.65 5.19
CA VAL A 35 -20.02 -29.36 5.70
C VAL A 35 -18.66 -29.53 6.36
N SER A 36 -18.46 -30.56 7.20
CA SER A 36 -17.16 -30.82 7.82
C SER A 36 -16.08 -31.16 6.81
N ASP A 37 -16.40 -31.94 5.78
CA ASP A 37 -15.47 -32.30 4.72
C ASP A 37 -15.08 -31.10 3.84
N ARG A 38 -16.01 -30.17 3.64
CA ARG A 38 -15.71 -28.90 2.96
C ARG A 38 -14.82 -28.04 3.85
N ALA A 39 -15.15 -27.87 5.13
CA ALA A 39 -14.37 -27.10 6.07
C ALA A 39 -12.93 -27.63 6.21
N ALA A 40 -12.74 -28.95 6.25
CA ALA A 40 -11.42 -29.58 6.28
C ALA A 40 -10.60 -29.30 5.02
N ARG A 41 -11.23 -29.38 3.83
CA ARG A 41 -10.56 -29.04 2.57
C ARG A 41 -10.19 -27.56 2.49
N ASP A 42 -11.11 -26.68 2.89
CA ASP A 42 -10.88 -25.24 2.90
C ASP A 42 -9.75 -24.88 3.88
N LEU A 43 -9.71 -25.50 5.05
CA LEU A 43 -8.62 -25.32 6.01
C LEU A 43 -7.27 -25.78 5.44
N GLY A 44 -7.23 -26.92 4.75
CA GLY A 44 -6.04 -27.39 4.04
C GLY A 44 -5.55 -26.39 2.99
N ALA A 45 -6.48 -25.84 2.19
CA ALA A 45 -6.15 -24.82 1.19
C ALA A 45 -5.65 -23.52 1.83
N VAL A 46 -6.24 -23.09 2.95
CA VAL A 46 -5.79 -21.90 3.69
C VAL A 46 -4.37 -22.10 4.22
N VAL A 47 -4.08 -23.26 4.82
CA VAL A 47 -2.73 -23.56 5.34
C VAL A 47 -1.70 -23.55 4.21
N ALA A 48 -2.00 -24.17 3.07
CA ALA A 48 -1.13 -24.15 1.90
C ALA A 48 -0.84 -22.71 1.43
N ARG A 49 -1.88 -21.88 1.29
CA ARG A 49 -1.71 -20.46 0.91
C ARG A 49 -0.90 -19.66 1.91
N VAL A 50 -1.04 -19.93 3.21
CA VAL A 50 -0.23 -19.26 4.25
C VAL A 50 1.25 -19.62 4.09
N GLN A 51 1.57 -20.88 3.79
CA GLN A 51 2.95 -21.31 3.54
C GLN A 51 3.51 -20.66 2.28
N ASP A 52 2.77 -20.66 1.17
CA ASP A 52 3.18 -20.01 -0.07
C ASP A 52 3.42 -18.51 0.13
N ASN A 53 2.52 -17.83 0.85
CA ASN A 53 2.65 -16.41 1.18
C ASN A 53 3.88 -16.13 2.04
N ALA A 54 4.26 -17.03 2.95
CA ALA A 54 5.46 -16.85 3.77
C ALA A 54 6.75 -16.93 2.94
N VAL A 55 6.81 -17.85 1.98
CA VAL A 55 7.93 -17.95 1.03
C VAL A 55 8.00 -16.71 0.15
N LEU A 56 6.87 -16.29 -0.43
CA LEU A 56 6.78 -15.08 -1.25
C LEU A 56 7.18 -13.83 -0.46
N SER A 57 6.75 -13.71 0.80
CA SER A 57 7.11 -12.59 1.67
C SER A 57 8.62 -12.52 1.90
N THR A 58 9.27 -13.66 2.10
CA THR A 58 10.73 -13.73 2.29
C THR A 58 11.49 -13.32 1.02
N GLN A 59 11.02 -13.78 -0.15
CA GLN A 59 11.59 -13.39 -1.43
C GLN A 59 11.42 -11.88 -1.69
N GLN A 60 10.21 -11.35 -1.48
CA GLN A 60 9.92 -9.93 -1.61
C GLN A 60 10.76 -9.09 -0.64
N HIS A 61 10.97 -9.55 0.60
CA HIS A 61 11.83 -8.85 1.56
C HIS A 61 13.27 -8.72 1.03
N THR A 62 13.83 -9.81 0.52
CA THR A 62 15.19 -9.82 -0.04
C THR A 62 15.32 -8.87 -1.24
N ILE A 63 14.34 -8.89 -2.15
CA ILE A 63 14.28 -7.98 -3.29
C ILE A 63 14.20 -6.53 -2.84
N ASN A 64 13.31 -6.22 -1.89
CA ASN A 64 13.12 -4.87 -1.35
C ASN A 64 14.39 -4.34 -0.67
N VAL A 65 15.13 -5.19 0.04
CA VAL A 65 16.43 -4.84 0.63
C VAL A 65 17.43 -4.48 -0.47
N GLY A 66 17.50 -5.27 -1.54
CA GLY A 66 18.37 -5.00 -2.69
C GLY A 66 18.06 -3.67 -3.38
N ILE A 67 16.78 -3.42 -3.70
CA ILE A 67 16.32 -2.17 -4.32
C ILE A 67 16.60 -0.97 -3.39
N THR A 68 16.34 -1.13 -2.09
CA THR A 68 16.59 -0.06 -1.10
C THR A 68 18.08 0.26 -1.01
N LYS A 69 18.94 -0.75 -1.04
CA LYS A 69 20.39 -0.55 -1.05
C LYS A 69 20.82 0.25 -2.29
N ALA A 70 20.42 -0.17 -3.49
CA ALA A 70 20.75 0.51 -4.74
C ALA A 70 20.28 1.98 -4.73
N LYS A 71 19.04 2.22 -4.32
CA LYS A 71 18.49 3.58 -4.13
C LYS A 71 19.35 4.42 -3.18
N ASN A 72 19.72 3.87 -2.02
CA ASN A 72 20.47 4.61 -1.01
C ASN A 72 21.90 4.93 -1.47
N GLU A 73 22.55 4.01 -2.17
CA GLU A 73 23.88 4.22 -2.76
C GLU A 73 23.87 5.34 -3.80
N GLU A 74 22.81 5.41 -4.61
CA GLU A 74 22.62 6.49 -5.58
C GLU A 74 22.32 7.85 -4.92
N LEU A 75 21.50 7.85 -3.88
CA LEU A 75 21.08 9.08 -3.19
C LEU A 75 22.17 9.72 -2.33
N ALA A 76 23.08 8.94 -1.76
CA ALA A 76 24.10 9.44 -0.85
C ALA A 76 24.91 10.64 -1.39
N PRO A 77 25.50 10.59 -2.60
CA PRO A 77 26.20 11.75 -3.17
C PRO A 77 25.26 12.91 -3.52
N VAL A 78 24.04 12.64 -3.99
CA VAL A 78 23.06 13.66 -4.40
C VAL A 78 22.56 14.46 -3.18
N ALA A 79 22.25 13.77 -2.08
CA ALA A 79 21.81 14.38 -0.84
C ALA A 79 22.87 15.35 -0.28
N ALA A 80 24.15 14.99 -0.36
CA ALA A 80 25.26 15.85 0.06
C ALA A 80 25.34 17.14 -0.78
N VAL A 81 25.12 17.04 -2.09
CA VAL A 81 25.06 18.21 -2.99
C VAL A 81 23.86 19.09 -2.69
N ILE A 82 22.67 18.52 -2.49
CA ILE A 82 21.46 19.28 -2.15
C ILE A 82 21.62 20.03 -0.82
N ALA A 83 22.22 19.39 0.19
CA ALA A 83 22.46 19.98 1.49
C ALA A 83 23.37 21.21 1.44
N THR A 84 24.34 21.23 0.52
CA THR A 84 25.35 22.29 0.39
C THR A 84 24.98 23.37 -0.64
N ARG A 85 24.06 23.08 -1.58
CA ARG A 85 23.65 24.02 -2.63
C ARG A 85 22.78 25.14 -2.07
N ARG A 86 23.21 26.40 -2.27
CA ARG A 86 22.43 27.60 -1.91
C ARG A 86 21.39 27.91 -2.99
N VAL A 87 20.18 28.26 -2.59
CA VAL A 87 19.08 28.60 -3.51
C VAL A 87 19.03 30.12 -3.72
N ARG A 88 18.96 30.54 -4.98
CA ARG A 88 18.92 31.96 -5.38
C ARG A 88 17.66 32.27 -6.15
N VAL A 89 17.17 33.50 -6.00
CA VAL A 89 16.03 34.00 -6.77
C VAL A 89 16.46 34.17 -8.23
N GLY A 90 15.65 33.62 -9.13
CA GLY A 90 15.89 33.71 -10.57
C GLY A 90 15.86 35.16 -11.06
N HIS A 91 16.71 35.46 -12.03
CA HIS A 91 16.86 36.81 -12.59
C HIS A 91 15.55 37.36 -13.18
N ALA A 92 14.67 36.47 -13.67
CA ALA A 92 13.37 36.80 -14.24
C ALA A 92 12.28 37.14 -13.20
N ILE A 93 12.51 36.89 -11.91
CA ILE A 93 11.51 37.11 -10.85
C ILE A 93 11.62 38.53 -10.27
N CYS A 94 12.85 39.06 -10.17
CA CYS A 94 13.12 40.36 -9.53
C CYS A 94 13.51 41.48 -10.52
N SER A 95 13.24 41.33 -11.82
CA SER A 95 13.58 42.33 -12.85
C SER A 95 12.67 43.57 -12.89
N GLY A 96 11.92 43.83 -11.82
CA GLY A 96 11.08 45.03 -11.71
C GLY A 96 11.92 46.28 -11.42
N PRO A 97 11.65 47.43 -12.05
CA PRO A 97 12.36 48.68 -11.76
C PRO A 97 12.17 49.04 -10.28
N ALA A 98 13.26 49.44 -9.63
CA ALA A 98 13.23 50.01 -8.28
C ALA A 98 12.22 51.16 -8.26
N ALA A 99 11.22 51.10 -7.37
CA ALA A 99 10.31 52.23 -7.19
C ALA A 99 11.14 53.47 -6.80
N PRO A 100 10.86 54.66 -7.37
CA PRO A 100 11.60 55.87 -7.03
C PRO A 100 11.48 56.14 -5.53
N ALA A 101 12.61 56.30 -4.86
CA ALA A 101 12.67 56.59 -3.44
C ALA A 101 11.94 57.91 -3.16
N LYS A 102 10.81 57.85 -2.45
CA LYS A 102 10.23 59.04 -1.82
C LYS A 102 11.16 59.44 -0.67
N ALA A 103 11.80 60.59 -0.81
CA ALA A 103 12.70 61.17 0.18
C ALA A 103 11.91 61.77 1.36
N GLU A 104 11.18 60.95 2.11
CA GLU A 104 10.44 61.38 3.30
C GLU A 104 10.15 60.16 4.18
N SER A 105 11.17 59.76 4.94
CA SER A 105 11.15 58.95 6.19
C SER A 105 12.30 57.95 6.23
N ALA A 106 13.17 58.12 7.22
CA ALA A 106 14.15 57.15 7.61
C ALA A 106 13.46 56.02 8.41
N SER A 107 12.78 55.11 7.71
CA SER A 107 12.36 53.84 8.30
C SER A 107 12.20 52.78 7.21
N GLY A 108 13.09 51.79 7.19
CA GLY A 108 12.94 50.56 6.39
C GLY A 108 13.20 50.75 4.90
N GLY A 109 14.41 50.40 4.45
CA GLY A 109 14.77 50.52 3.05
C GLY A 109 13.99 49.56 2.15
N ASP A 110 13.14 50.11 1.28
CA ASP A 110 12.74 49.51 0.00
C ASP A 110 13.96 49.44 -0.92
N ARG A 111 14.98 48.67 -0.52
CA ARG A 111 16.08 48.34 -1.43
C ARG A 111 15.51 47.41 -2.49
N ALA A 112 15.62 47.83 -3.75
CA ALA A 112 15.40 46.99 -4.91
C ALA A 112 16.01 45.62 -4.67
N ASP A 113 15.19 44.58 -4.74
CA ASP A 113 15.60 43.23 -4.43
C ASP A 113 16.48 42.71 -5.56
N PRO A 114 17.81 42.58 -5.38
CA PRO A 114 18.69 42.38 -6.50
C PRO A 114 18.49 40.97 -7.07
N PRO A 115 18.47 40.84 -8.41
CA PRO A 115 18.34 39.53 -9.03
C PRO A 115 19.54 38.65 -8.64
N GLY A 116 19.27 37.38 -8.31
CA GLY A 116 20.29 36.46 -7.80
C GLY A 116 20.51 36.51 -6.29
N ARG A 117 19.70 37.26 -5.51
CA ARG A 117 19.75 37.19 -4.04
C ARG A 117 19.48 35.77 -3.54
N LEU A 118 20.02 35.44 -2.37
CA LEU A 118 19.68 34.20 -1.67
C LEU A 118 18.22 34.26 -1.21
N VAL A 119 17.52 33.13 -1.29
CA VAL A 119 16.19 33.02 -0.68
C VAL A 119 16.31 32.97 0.84
N SER A 120 15.22 33.24 1.55
CA SER A 120 15.20 33.10 3.01
C SER A 120 15.50 31.65 3.42
N GLU A 121 16.08 31.47 4.60
CA GLU A 121 16.47 30.14 5.08
C GLU A 121 15.28 29.16 5.16
N SER A 122 14.08 29.65 5.50
CA SER A 122 12.86 28.83 5.52
C SER A 122 12.48 28.31 4.13
N VAL A 123 12.58 29.15 3.11
CA VAL A 123 12.33 28.78 1.71
C VAL A 123 13.44 27.87 1.19
N GLU A 124 14.69 28.16 1.52
CA GLU A 124 15.85 27.34 1.16
C GLU A 124 15.71 25.92 1.70
N ARG A 125 15.37 25.78 2.99
CA ARG A 125 15.11 24.48 3.64
C ARG A 125 13.97 23.72 2.98
N ASN A 126 12.85 24.37 2.72
CA ASN A 126 11.69 23.73 2.11
C ASN A 126 12.01 23.29 0.67
N PHE A 127 12.74 24.09 -0.10
CA PHE A 127 13.15 23.75 -1.46
C PHE A 127 14.14 22.59 -1.49
N ARG A 128 15.10 22.55 -0.55
CA ARG A 128 16.01 21.40 -0.38
C ARG A 128 15.25 20.13 -0.02
N ALA A 129 14.31 20.21 0.91
CA ALA A 129 13.47 19.06 1.29
C ALA A 129 12.65 18.55 0.11
N LEU A 130 12.04 19.45 -0.66
CA LEU A 130 11.30 19.08 -1.87
C LEU A 130 12.21 18.44 -2.92
N THR A 131 13.37 19.02 -3.18
CA THR A 131 14.34 18.48 -4.16
C THR A 131 14.80 17.09 -3.73
N LEU A 132 15.08 16.90 -2.43
CA LEU A 132 15.48 15.60 -1.90
C LEU A 132 14.36 14.55 -2.04
N ALA A 133 13.10 14.94 -1.79
CA ALA A 133 11.96 14.04 -1.96
C ALA A 133 11.79 13.60 -3.42
N VAL A 134 11.92 14.54 -4.37
CA VAL A 134 11.85 14.22 -5.81
C VAL A 134 12.98 13.28 -6.22
N GLU A 135 14.22 13.53 -5.76
CA GLU A 135 15.34 12.63 -6.06
C GLU A 135 15.15 11.25 -5.43
N GLN A 136 14.55 11.15 -4.24
CA GLN A 136 14.21 9.88 -3.62
C GLN A 136 13.25 9.05 -4.49
N ASP A 137 12.21 9.69 -5.03
CA ASP A 137 11.24 9.02 -5.90
C ASP A 137 11.90 8.57 -7.22
N LEU A 138 12.70 9.45 -7.83
CA LEU A 138 13.41 9.13 -9.08
C LEU A 138 14.45 8.02 -8.90
N ALA A 139 15.24 8.05 -7.82
CA ALA A 139 16.20 6.99 -7.51
C ALA A 139 15.49 5.65 -7.23
N THR A 140 14.31 5.68 -6.60
CA THR A 140 13.50 4.48 -6.42
C THR A 140 13.06 3.90 -7.76
N GLY A 141 12.56 4.76 -8.68
CA GLY A 141 12.16 4.34 -10.02
C GLY A 141 13.31 3.70 -10.81
N ARG A 142 14.51 4.33 -10.79
CA ARG A 142 15.71 3.79 -11.45
C ARG A 142 16.18 2.48 -10.83
N ALA A 143 16.18 2.37 -9.50
CA ALA A 143 16.53 1.12 -8.82
C ALA A 143 15.56 -0.02 -9.19
N CYS A 144 14.26 0.25 -9.27
CA CYS A 144 13.27 -0.71 -9.74
C CYS A 144 13.49 -1.09 -11.22
N GLN A 145 13.76 -0.12 -12.09
CA GLN A 145 14.04 -0.37 -13.51
C GLN A 145 15.29 -1.25 -13.68
N ALA A 146 16.38 -0.93 -12.99
CA ALA A 146 17.60 -1.73 -13.01
C ALA A 146 17.37 -3.17 -12.53
N PHE A 147 16.52 -3.36 -11.51
CA PHE A 147 16.12 -4.68 -11.07
C PHE A 147 15.35 -5.46 -12.16
N ILE A 148 14.39 -4.82 -12.83
CA ILE A 148 13.60 -5.42 -13.92
C ILE A 148 14.53 -5.86 -15.07
N GLU A 149 15.44 -4.98 -15.49
CA GLU A 149 16.40 -5.24 -16.57
C GLU A 149 17.35 -6.40 -16.21
N ALA A 150 17.91 -6.39 -15.00
CA ALA A 150 18.84 -7.43 -14.55
C ALA A 150 18.20 -8.84 -14.45
N ASN A 151 16.89 -8.91 -14.26
CA ASN A 151 16.14 -10.17 -14.14
C ASN A 151 15.40 -10.56 -15.44
N GLY A 152 15.61 -9.85 -16.55
CA GLY A 152 14.96 -10.15 -17.82
C GLY A 152 13.43 -10.03 -17.78
N LEU A 153 12.91 -9.15 -16.92
CA LEU A 153 11.47 -8.90 -16.76
C LEU A 153 10.98 -7.74 -17.66
N VAL A 154 11.81 -7.32 -18.61
CA VAL A 154 11.45 -6.35 -19.65
C VAL A 154 10.50 -7.05 -20.64
N PRO A 155 9.39 -6.41 -21.05
CA PRO A 155 8.47 -6.98 -22.04
C PRO A 155 9.12 -7.32 -23.38
#